data_AF-A0A3B3SX51-F1
#
_entry.id   AF-A0A3B3SX51-F1
#
_cell.length_a   1.000
_cell.length_b   1.000
_cell.length_c   1.000
_cell.angle_alpha   90.00
_cell.angle_beta   90.00
_cell.angle_gamma   90.00
#
_symmetry.space_group_name_H-M   'P 1'
#
loop_
_entity.id
_entity.type
_entity.pdbx_description
1 polymer ?
#
loop_
_entity_poly.entity_id
_entity_poly.type
_entity_poly.pdbx_seq_one_letter_code
_entity_poly.pdbx_strand_id
1 'polypeptide(L)'
;MNVYYQIRSSQLDRSIKGLKEHFRKNSASSGVLYSPAVPIKRKDTPTKKPPKRPGTIRKAQNLLKQYSQHALEGKRGGCNFTPLEGKDDMLDVEIDSYIHCISAFVKLAQSEYALLTEIIPEHHQKKTFDSLIQEALDSLMLEGEGIVSAARRATLRHDYSAVLTIFPILRHLKQTKPEFDTTLQGTAASTKNKLPTLITSMETVGAKALEEFADSIKDKERQMIKDKFKVGTLKSHYLVGAIMSPSLDRFSR
;
A
#
# COMPACT_ATOMS: atom_id res chain seq x y z
N MET A 1 -14.94 11.84 35.36
CA MET A 1 -14.27 12.39 34.16
C MET A 1 -13.79 11.34 33.15
N ASN A 2 -13.90 10.02 33.43
CA ASN A 2 -13.45 8.96 32.49
C ASN A 2 -14.37 8.72 31.28
N VAL A 3 -15.68 8.90 31.45
CA VAL A 3 -16.66 8.51 30.42
C VAL A 3 -16.48 9.30 29.11
N TYR A 4 -16.13 10.59 29.20
CA TYR A 4 -15.95 11.45 28.03
C TYR A 4 -14.87 10.91 27.09
N TYR A 5 -13.64 10.75 27.59
CA TYR A 5 -12.55 10.31 26.72
C TYR A 5 -12.75 8.88 26.22
N GLN A 6 -13.41 8.01 26.99
CA GLN A 6 -13.71 6.64 26.55
C GLN A 6 -14.63 6.64 25.32
N ILE A 7 -15.70 7.44 25.34
CA ILE A 7 -16.60 7.58 24.21
C ILE A 7 -15.85 8.19 23.02
N ARG A 8 -15.15 9.30 23.23
CA ARG A 8 -14.43 9.99 22.15
C ARG A 8 -13.28 9.16 21.56
N SER A 9 -12.54 8.40 22.38
CA SER A 9 -11.52 7.43 21.95
C SER A 9 -12.13 6.41 21.00
N SER A 10 -13.26 5.80 21.40
CA SER A 10 -13.95 4.83 20.56
C SER A 10 -14.45 5.43 19.24
N GLN A 11 -14.91 6.69 19.27
CA GLN A 11 -15.34 7.39 18.05
C GLN A 11 -14.17 7.72 17.11
N LEU A 12 -13.03 8.17 17.65
CA LEU A 12 -11.80 8.41 16.91
C LEU A 12 -11.31 7.12 16.23
N ASP A 13 -11.17 6.04 17.01
CA ASP A 13 -10.72 4.73 16.54
C ASP A 13 -11.64 4.17 15.44
N ARG A 14 -12.96 4.21 15.64
CA ARG A 14 -13.95 3.78 14.63
C ARG A 14 -13.87 4.61 13.35
N SER A 15 -13.58 5.91 13.46
CA SER A 15 -13.47 6.78 12.28
C SER A 15 -12.27 6.39 11.43
N ILE A 16 -11.11 6.12 12.04
CA ILE A 16 -9.90 5.66 11.34
C ILE A 16 -10.13 4.27 10.73
N LYS A 17 -10.65 3.32 11.51
CA LYS A 17 -10.96 1.97 11.01
C LYS A 17 -11.99 1.98 9.88
N GLY A 18 -13.01 2.83 9.98
CA GLY A 18 -14.03 3.02 8.95
C GLY A 18 -13.44 3.56 7.65
N LEU A 19 -12.50 4.51 7.73
CA LEU A 19 -11.78 5.03 6.56
C LEU A 19 -10.95 3.93 5.88
N LYS A 20 -10.20 3.15 6.66
CA LYS A 20 -9.42 2.02 6.14
C LYS A 20 -10.29 0.97 5.44
N GLU A 21 -11.40 0.59 6.06
CA GLU A 21 -12.36 -0.34 5.48
C GLU A 21 -12.97 0.17 4.17
N HIS A 22 -13.15 1.48 4.04
CA HIS A 22 -13.63 2.09 2.81
C HIS A 22 -12.62 1.90 1.67
N PHE A 23 -11.33 2.17 1.89
CA PHE A 23 -10.28 1.93 0.89
C PHE A 23 -10.18 0.46 0.48
N ARG A 24 -10.32 -0.46 1.45
CA ARG A 24 -10.32 -1.90 1.18
C ARG A 24 -11.50 -2.35 0.31
N LYS A 25 -12.71 -1.83 0.57
CA LYS A 25 -13.92 -2.18 -0.17
C LYS A 25 -14.00 -1.54 -1.56
N ASN A 26 -13.53 -0.31 -1.69
CA ASN A 26 -13.56 0.41 -2.98
C ASN A 26 -12.68 -0.26 -4.04
N SER A 27 -11.64 -0.97 -3.58
CA SER A 27 -10.70 -1.71 -4.43
C SER A 27 -11.22 -3.06 -4.92
N ALA A 28 -12.25 -3.62 -4.26
CA ALA A 28 -12.94 -4.83 -4.70
C ALA A 28 -14.15 -4.54 -5.63
N SER A 29 -14.47 -3.26 -5.84
CA SER A 29 -15.66 -2.81 -6.57
C SER A 29 -15.26 -1.95 -7.78
N SER A 30 -14.66 -2.58 -8.78
CA SER A 30 -14.68 -2.03 -10.14
C SER A 30 -16.13 -2.03 -10.64
N GLY A 31 -16.85 -0.94 -10.37
CA GLY A 31 -18.17 -0.66 -10.91
C GLY A 31 -19.27 -0.59 -9.86
N VAL A 32 -19.38 0.56 -9.19
CA VAL A 32 -20.60 1.37 -9.03
C VAL A 32 -20.30 2.46 -8.01
N LEU A 33 -20.35 3.72 -8.47
CA LEU A 33 -20.32 4.90 -7.62
C LEU A 33 -21.58 4.90 -6.73
N TYR A 34 -21.43 4.60 -5.44
CA TYR A 34 -22.43 5.00 -4.45
C TYR A 34 -21.89 6.17 -3.66
N SER A 35 -22.29 7.38 -4.05
CA SER A 35 -22.16 8.57 -3.21
C SER A 35 -22.93 8.36 -1.89
N PRO A 36 -22.43 8.87 -0.76
CA PRO A 36 -23.12 8.80 0.53
C PRO A 36 -24.19 9.91 0.59
N ALA A 37 -25.23 9.78 -0.22
CA ALA A 37 -26.42 10.62 -0.09
C ALA A 37 -27.46 9.85 0.74
N VAL A 38 -27.68 10.34 1.95
CA VAL A 38 -28.71 9.89 2.90
C VAL A 38 -30.07 9.79 2.20
N PRO A 39 -30.71 8.61 2.09
CA PRO A 39 -32.08 8.56 1.63
C PRO A 39 -33.00 9.06 2.73
N ILE A 40 -33.41 10.33 2.61
CA ILE A 40 -34.55 10.88 3.33
C ILE A 40 -35.79 10.10 2.89
N LYS A 41 -36.22 9.12 3.68
CA LYS A 41 -37.54 8.52 3.52
C LYS A 41 -38.60 9.55 3.95
N ARG A 42 -39.18 10.25 2.98
CA ARG A 42 -40.43 11.00 3.19
C ARG A 42 -41.63 10.08 2.95
N LYS A 43 -42.48 10.14 3.97
CA LYS A 43 -43.78 9.53 4.24
C LYS A 43 -44.84 9.90 3.18
N ASP A 44 -45.76 8.95 2.96
CA ASP A 44 -46.92 8.97 2.07
C ASP A 44 -47.77 10.26 2.05
N THR A 45 -48.26 10.64 0.86
CA THR A 45 -49.69 10.94 0.62
C THR A 45 -50.01 11.02 -0.89
N PRO A 46 -51.25 10.67 -1.32
CA PRO A 46 -51.57 10.31 -2.71
C PRO A 46 -52.23 11.45 -3.48
N THR A 47 -51.95 11.59 -4.79
CA THR A 47 -52.84 12.39 -5.66
C THR A 47 -52.80 12.01 -7.14
N LYS A 48 -53.98 11.58 -7.63
CA LYS A 48 -54.57 11.63 -8.98
C LYS A 48 -53.77 11.15 -10.22
N LYS A 49 -54.24 10.02 -10.79
CA LYS A 49 -54.21 9.72 -12.24
C LYS A 49 -55.33 10.51 -12.95
N PRO A 50 -55.21 10.89 -14.25
CA PRO A 50 -55.63 10.02 -15.38
C PRO A 50 -54.91 10.34 -16.73
N PRO A 51 -55.29 9.82 -17.93
CA PRO A 51 -55.76 8.49 -18.35
C PRO A 51 -54.84 7.85 -19.43
N LYS A 52 -55.02 6.54 -19.69
CA LYS A 52 -54.40 5.80 -20.81
C LYS A 52 -55.11 6.11 -22.13
N ARG A 53 -54.35 6.26 -23.22
CA ARG A 53 -54.77 5.84 -24.57
C ARG A 53 -53.60 5.20 -25.35
N PRO A 54 -53.91 4.33 -26.34
CA PRO A 54 -53.07 3.21 -26.74
C PRO A 54 -52.31 3.46 -28.06
N GLY A 55 -51.22 2.71 -28.27
CA GLY A 55 -50.64 2.51 -29.60
C GLY A 55 -49.13 2.63 -29.67
N THR A 56 -48.49 1.47 -29.82
CA THR A 56 -47.30 1.23 -30.66
C THR A 56 -46.05 2.07 -30.40
N ILE A 57 -45.02 1.48 -29.79
CA ILE A 57 -43.60 1.43 -30.25
C ILE A 57 -42.87 0.50 -29.26
N ARG A 58 -43.08 -0.81 -29.44
CA ARG A 58 -42.11 -1.83 -29.02
C ARG A 58 -41.22 -2.05 -30.23
N LYS A 59 -40.02 -1.44 -30.27
CA LYS A 59 -38.84 -1.81 -31.12
C LYS A 59 -37.82 -0.65 -31.25
N ALA A 60 -37.36 -0.07 -30.14
CA ALA A 60 -36.24 0.88 -30.20
C ALA A 60 -35.30 0.81 -28.97
N GLN A 61 -35.27 -0.33 -28.28
CA GLN A 61 -34.41 -0.53 -27.11
C GLN A 61 -33.68 -1.88 -27.14
N ASN A 62 -33.30 -2.34 -28.34
CA ASN A 62 -32.48 -3.56 -28.48
C ASN A 62 -31.42 -3.51 -29.59
N LEU A 63 -31.25 -2.38 -30.30
CA LEU A 63 -30.20 -2.22 -31.33
C LEU A 63 -28.92 -1.53 -30.80
N LEU A 64 -28.93 -0.99 -29.58
CA LEU A 64 -27.75 -0.37 -28.97
C LEU A 64 -26.83 -1.35 -28.22
N LYS A 65 -27.16 -2.65 -28.21
CA LYS A 65 -26.38 -3.70 -27.52
C LYS A 65 -25.55 -4.59 -28.46
N GLN A 66 -25.61 -4.38 -29.77
CA GLN A 66 -24.95 -5.25 -30.77
C GLN A 66 -23.84 -4.59 -31.59
N TYR A 67 -23.46 -3.33 -31.30
CA TYR A 67 -22.47 -2.59 -32.10
C TYR A 67 -21.20 -2.14 -31.33
N SER A 68 -20.97 -2.65 -30.12
CA SER A 68 -19.77 -2.31 -29.32
C SER A 68 -18.85 -3.51 -29.06
N GLN A 69 -18.91 -4.52 -29.93
CA GLN A 69 -17.96 -5.62 -30.00
C GLN A 69 -17.71 -5.91 -31.49
N HIS A 70 -16.44 -5.91 -31.91
CA HIS A 70 -15.90 -6.03 -33.28
C HIS A 70 -15.47 -4.73 -33.98
N ALA A 71 -14.26 -4.29 -33.64
CA ALA A 71 -13.24 -3.61 -34.45
C ALA A 71 -12.27 -3.03 -33.39
N LEU A 72 -11.06 -3.56 -33.16
CA LEU A 72 -9.95 -3.56 -34.09
C LEU A 72 -9.04 -4.77 -33.81
N GLU A 73 -9.05 -5.73 -34.75
CA GLU A 73 -8.01 -6.73 -34.90
C GLU A 73 -6.94 -6.13 -35.84
N GLY A 74 -5.69 -6.01 -35.36
CA GLY A 74 -4.65 -5.28 -36.09
C GLY A 74 -3.25 -5.32 -35.47
N LYS A 75 -2.80 -6.50 -35.02
CA LYS A 75 -1.43 -7.05 -35.14
C LYS A 75 -0.24 -6.05 -35.12
N ARG A 76 0.46 -5.95 -33.99
CA ARG A 76 1.95 -5.95 -33.91
C ARG A 76 2.45 -5.98 -32.45
N GLY A 77 3.38 -6.89 -32.18
CA GLY A 77 4.35 -6.77 -31.09
C GLY A 77 4.00 -7.56 -29.84
N GLY A 78 4.40 -8.83 -29.79
CA GLY A 78 4.38 -9.60 -28.56
C GLY A 78 5.29 -8.98 -27.51
N CYS A 79 4.69 -8.58 -26.39
CA CYS A 79 5.38 -8.51 -25.13
C CYS A 79 4.86 -9.67 -24.27
N ASN A 80 5.74 -10.63 -23.98
CA ASN A 80 5.50 -11.60 -22.92
C ASN A 80 5.67 -10.87 -21.60
N PHE A 81 4.68 -10.08 -21.19
CA PHE A 81 4.46 -9.77 -19.79
C PHE A 81 3.25 -10.57 -19.35
N THR A 82 3.52 -11.64 -18.63
CA THR A 82 2.54 -12.32 -17.79
C THR A 82 1.88 -11.27 -16.88
N PRO A 83 0.54 -11.13 -16.87
CA PRO A 83 -0.14 -10.26 -15.91
C PRO A 83 0.03 -10.84 -14.51
N LEU A 84 0.97 -10.27 -13.73
CA LEU A 84 0.99 -10.35 -12.27
C LEU A 84 0.20 -9.18 -11.65
N GLU A 85 -0.64 -8.50 -12.43
CA GLU A 85 -1.29 -7.22 -12.09
C GLU A 85 -2.29 -7.30 -10.93
N GLY A 86 -2.71 -8.48 -10.48
CA GLY A 86 -3.70 -8.60 -9.39
C GLY A 86 -3.14 -8.52 -7.95
N LYS A 87 -1.83 -8.67 -7.75
CA LYS A 87 -1.21 -8.63 -6.41
C LYS A 87 -0.65 -7.26 -6.05
N ASP A 88 -0.09 -6.55 -7.02
CA ASP A 88 0.52 -5.25 -6.81
C ASP A 88 -0.55 -4.19 -6.50
N ASP A 89 -1.69 -4.21 -7.21
CA ASP A 89 -2.83 -3.33 -6.94
C ASP A 89 -3.37 -3.47 -5.50
N MET A 90 -3.38 -4.69 -4.96
CA MET A 90 -3.87 -4.93 -3.59
C MET A 90 -2.90 -4.38 -2.55
N LEU A 91 -1.59 -4.53 -2.78
CA LEU A 91 -0.56 -3.99 -1.89
C LEU A 91 -0.52 -2.46 -1.95
N ASP A 92 -0.69 -1.87 -3.13
CA ASP A 92 -0.78 -0.41 -3.31
C ASP A 92 -1.97 0.18 -2.57
N VAL A 93 -3.12 -0.51 -2.59
CA VAL A 93 -4.30 -0.11 -1.80
C VAL A 93 -4.03 -0.15 -0.29
N GLU A 94 -3.34 -1.18 0.21
CA GLU A 94 -2.99 -1.26 1.64
C GLU A 94 -2.03 -0.12 2.05
N ILE A 95 -1.05 0.18 1.19
CA ILE A 95 -0.07 1.28 1.39
C ILE A 95 -0.79 2.62 1.39
N ASP A 96 -1.61 2.89 0.39
CA ASP A 96 -2.39 4.13 0.28
C ASP A 96 -3.34 4.28 1.46
N SER A 97 -4.01 3.19 1.86
CA SER A 97 -4.87 3.20 3.03
C SER A 97 -4.11 3.58 4.29
N TYR A 98 -2.89 3.05 4.50
CA TYR A 98 -2.09 3.39 5.67
C TYR A 98 -1.65 4.86 5.66
N ILE A 99 -1.22 5.37 4.51
CA ILE A 99 -0.87 6.79 4.31
C ILE A 99 -2.06 7.69 4.68
N HIS A 100 -3.25 7.36 4.19
CA HIS A 100 -4.46 8.12 4.50
C HIS A 100 -4.84 8.01 5.98
N CYS A 101 -4.65 6.86 6.63
CA CYS A 101 -4.89 6.70 8.06
C CYS A 101 -3.98 7.61 8.92
N ILE A 102 -2.71 7.78 8.55
CA ILE A 102 -1.79 8.70 9.24
C ILE A 102 -2.27 10.14 9.15
N SER A 103 -2.61 10.59 7.94
CA SER A 103 -3.15 11.94 7.73
C SER A 103 -4.48 12.14 8.46
N ALA A 104 -5.37 11.15 8.38
CA ALA A 104 -6.67 11.19 9.04
C ALA A 104 -6.54 11.24 10.57
N PHE A 105 -5.62 10.47 11.15
CA PHE A 105 -5.35 10.53 12.59
C PHE A 105 -5.02 11.95 13.04
N VAL A 106 -4.11 12.65 12.33
CA VAL A 106 -3.74 14.03 12.67
C VAL A 106 -4.95 14.96 12.63
N LYS A 107 -5.73 14.93 11.54
CA LYS A 107 -6.90 15.81 11.38
C LYS A 107 -8.01 15.50 12.38
N LEU A 108 -8.25 14.21 12.65
CA LEU A 108 -9.25 13.78 13.63
C LEU A 108 -8.81 14.14 15.05
N ALA A 109 -7.53 13.94 15.40
CA ALA A 109 -7.00 14.32 16.71
C ALA A 109 -7.05 15.84 16.93
N GLN A 110 -6.77 16.66 15.91
CA GLN A 110 -6.97 18.11 15.96
C GLN A 110 -8.45 18.47 16.22
N SER A 111 -9.37 17.81 15.53
CA SER A 111 -10.81 18.01 15.74
C SER A 111 -11.26 17.57 17.15
N GLU A 112 -10.73 16.47 17.68
CA GLU A 112 -11.03 16.02 19.03
C GLU A 112 -10.49 17.00 20.07
N TYR A 113 -9.29 17.54 19.87
CA TYR A 113 -8.73 18.53 20.79
C TYR A 113 -9.55 19.81 20.82
N ALA A 114 -10.00 20.31 19.66
CA ALA A 114 -10.88 21.47 19.58
C ALA A 114 -12.17 21.26 20.39
N LEU A 115 -12.86 20.13 20.18
CA LEU A 115 -14.08 19.80 20.93
C LEU A 115 -13.82 19.62 22.42
N LEU A 116 -12.68 19.02 22.77
CA LEU A 116 -12.27 18.81 24.15
C LEU A 116 -12.05 20.13 24.88
N THR A 117 -11.50 21.16 24.22
CA THR A 117 -11.29 22.49 24.84
C THR A 117 -12.59 23.21 25.20
N GLU A 118 -13.69 22.91 24.52
CA GLU A 118 -15.01 23.52 24.80
C GLU A 118 -15.74 22.83 25.97
N ILE A 119 -15.42 21.57 26.25
CA ILE A 119 -16.18 20.73 27.19
C ILE A 119 -15.40 20.48 28.49
N ILE A 120 -14.07 20.34 28.40
CA ILE A 120 -13.23 19.91 29.51
C ILE A 120 -12.49 21.11 30.14
N PRO A 121 -12.54 21.28 31.47
CA PRO A 121 -11.77 22.28 32.20
C PRO A 121 -10.27 22.22 31.88
N GLU A 122 -9.65 23.40 31.73
CA GLU A 122 -8.28 23.60 31.22
C GLU A 122 -7.24 22.68 31.86
N HIS A 123 -7.26 22.55 33.19
CA HIS A 123 -6.30 21.74 33.96
C HIS A 123 -6.35 20.24 33.60
N HIS A 124 -7.47 19.74 33.09
CA HIS A 124 -7.63 18.33 32.74
C HIS A 124 -7.43 18.05 31.25
N GLN A 125 -7.38 19.08 30.40
CA GLN A 125 -7.43 18.90 28.95
C GLN A 125 -6.30 18.03 28.41
N LYS A 126 -5.05 18.31 28.81
CA LYS A 126 -3.87 17.59 28.30
C LYS A 126 -3.91 16.11 28.66
N LYS A 127 -4.23 15.78 29.92
CA LYS A 127 -4.34 14.38 30.38
C LYS A 127 -5.50 13.65 29.71
N THR A 128 -6.65 14.31 29.57
CA THR A 128 -7.83 13.74 28.90
C THR A 128 -7.55 13.51 27.43
N PHE A 129 -6.91 14.45 26.74
CA PHE A 129 -6.54 14.32 25.33
C PHE A 129 -5.53 13.20 25.12
N ASP A 130 -4.48 13.14 25.94
CA ASP A 130 -3.46 12.07 25.85
C ASP A 130 -4.11 10.69 26.01
N SER A 131 -5.06 10.54 26.96
CA SER A 131 -5.81 9.29 27.17
C SER A 131 -6.77 8.96 26.02
N LEU A 132 -7.38 9.98 25.40
CA LEU A 132 -8.35 9.84 24.31
C LEU A 132 -7.71 9.25 23.05
N ILE A 133 -6.50 9.68 22.73
CA ILE A 133 -5.85 9.31 21.46
C ILE A 133 -5.07 7.99 21.53
N GLN A 134 -4.80 7.45 22.73
CA GLN A 134 -3.89 6.31 22.89
C GLN A 134 -4.29 5.11 22.03
N GLU A 135 -5.55 4.68 22.11
CA GLU A 135 -6.03 3.47 21.44
C GLU A 135 -5.86 3.55 19.91
N ALA A 136 -6.32 4.65 19.32
CA ALA A 136 -6.18 4.89 17.89
C ALA A 136 -4.72 5.02 17.45
N LEU A 137 -3.91 5.74 18.24
CA LEU A 137 -2.50 5.92 17.94
C LEU A 137 -1.74 4.59 18.05
N ASP A 138 -1.97 3.81 19.09
CA ASP A 138 -1.33 2.50 19.28
C ASP A 138 -1.68 1.54 18.16
N SER A 139 -2.95 1.49 17.75
CA SER A 139 -3.37 0.70 16.59
C SER A 139 -2.62 1.11 15.32
N LEU A 140 -2.45 2.42 15.10
CA LEU A 140 -1.79 2.97 13.92
C LEU A 140 -0.28 2.71 13.90
N MET A 141 0.37 2.78 15.07
CA MET A 141 1.79 2.46 15.23
C MET A 141 2.04 0.97 15.08
N LEU A 142 1.17 0.13 15.65
CA LEU A 142 1.24 -1.33 15.51
C LEU A 142 1.14 -1.76 14.05
N GLU A 143 0.26 -1.13 13.28
CA GLU A 143 0.14 -1.38 11.84
C GLU A 143 1.43 -0.99 11.10
N GLY A 144 2.01 0.18 11.42
CA GLY A 144 3.30 0.60 10.88
C GLY A 144 4.42 -0.40 11.17
N GLU A 145 4.52 -0.88 12.41
CA GLU A 145 5.49 -1.92 12.80
C GLU A 145 5.23 -3.26 12.09
N GLY A 146 3.97 -3.58 11.77
CA GLY A 146 3.61 -4.71 10.92
C GLY A 146 4.22 -4.60 9.52
N ILE A 147 4.15 -3.40 8.92
CA ILE A 147 4.76 -3.09 7.61
C ILE A 147 6.29 -3.20 7.70
N VAL A 148 6.91 -2.61 8.73
CA VAL A 148 8.37 -2.73 8.95
C VAL A 148 8.79 -4.21 9.06
N SER A 149 8.02 -4.99 9.82
CA SER A 149 8.26 -6.42 10.00
C SER A 149 8.13 -7.20 8.69
N ALA A 150 7.17 -6.84 7.83
CA ALA A 150 7.01 -7.44 6.51
C ALA A 150 8.20 -7.11 5.60
N ALA A 151 8.64 -5.85 5.56
CA ALA A 151 9.80 -5.41 4.81
C ALA A 151 11.10 -6.09 5.29
N ARG A 152 11.26 -6.24 6.61
CA ARG A 152 12.39 -6.98 7.19
C ARG A 152 12.43 -8.43 6.71
N ARG A 153 11.27 -9.12 6.64
CA ARG A 153 11.18 -10.48 6.09
C ARG A 153 11.41 -10.54 4.58
N ALA A 154 10.98 -9.53 3.84
CA ALA A 154 11.23 -9.44 2.39
C ALA A 154 12.73 -9.28 2.09
N THR A 155 13.42 -8.46 2.89
CA THR A 155 14.88 -8.26 2.83
C THR A 155 15.63 -9.59 2.94
N LEU A 156 15.29 -10.42 3.95
CA LEU A 156 15.90 -11.76 4.14
C LEU A 156 15.64 -12.73 2.99
N ARG A 157 14.58 -12.52 2.21
CA ARG A 157 14.23 -13.34 1.04
C ARG A 157 14.82 -12.81 -0.25
N HIS A 158 15.63 -11.75 -0.18
CA HIS A 158 16.12 -10.98 -1.33
C HIS A 158 14.99 -10.49 -2.25
N ASP A 159 13.79 -10.30 -1.68
CA ASP A 159 12.63 -9.72 -2.37
C ASP A 159 12.61 -8.21 -2.14
N TYR A 160 13.53 -7.53 -2.83
CA TYR A 160 13.70 -6.09 -2.67
C TYR A 160 12.55 -5.28 -3.26
N SER A 161 11.78 -5.84 -4.20
CA SER A 161 10.58 -5.20 -4.76
C SER A 161 9.54 -4.95 -3.66
N ALA A 162 9.26 -5.96 -2.83
CA ALA A 162 8.37 -5.81 -1.69
C ALA A 162 8.89 -4.80 -0.65
N VAL A 163 10.20 -4.58 -0.55
CA VAL A 163 10.77 -3.57 0.36
C VAL A 163 10.54 -2.16 -0.16
N LEU A 164 10.49 -1.93 -1.48
CA LEU A 164 10.28 -0.57 -2.04
C LEU A 164 8.99 0.09 -1.54
N THR A 165 7.99 -0.72 -1.18
CA THR A 165 6.70 -0.31 -0.62
C THR A 165 6.81 0.56 0.64
N ILE A 166 7.91 0.47 1.40
CA ILE A 166 8.08 1.27 2.62
C ILE A 166 8.44 2.72 2.33
N PHE A 167 9.03 3.04 1.17
CA PHE A 167 9.56 4.37 0.89
C PHE A 167 8.48 5.44 0.73
N PRO A 168 7.37 5.20 0.02
CA PRO A 168 6.24 6.14 -0.01
C PRO A 168 5.69 6.43 1.38
N ILE A 169 5.55 5.40 2.22
CA ILE A 169 5.08 5.53 3.61
C ILE A 169 6.07 6.37 4.40
N LEU A 170 7.36 6.02 4.40
CA LEU A 170 8.39 6.73 5.12
C LEU A 170 8.47 8.21 4.71
N ARG A 171 8.37 8.50 3.41
CA ARG A 171 8.29 9.88 2.90
C ARG A 171 7.09 10.61 3.50
N HIS A 172 5.92 9.98 3.50
CA HIS A 172 4.71 10.58 4.06
C HIS A 172 4.83 10.81 5.58
N LEU A 173 5.33 9.84 6.35
CA LEU A 173 5.53 10.00 7.80
C LEU A 173 6.44 11.18 8.13
N LYS A 174 7.53 11.37 7.36
CA LYS A 174 8.43 12.51 7.52
C LYS A 174 7.76 13.85 7.19
N GLN A 175 6.94 13.89 6.15
CA GLN A 175 6.20 15.10 5.76
C GLN A 175 5.12 15.47 6.78
N THR A 176 4.44 14.48 7.35
CA THR A 176 3.35 14.67 8.32
C THR A 176 3.88 14.92 9.76
N LYS A 177 5.13 14.56 10.05
CA LYS A 177 5.78 14.75 11.35
C LYS A 177 5.56 16.13 12.01
N PRO A 178 5.78 17.29 11.35
CA PRO A 178 5.57 18.58 12.00
C PRO A 178 4.11 18.81 12.45
N GLU A 179 3.13 18.40 11.65
CA GLU A 179 1.72 18.49 12.03
C GLU A 179 1.39 17.54 13.19
N PHE A 180 1.98 16.35 13.18
CA PHE A 180 1.84 15.37 14.24
C PHE A 180 2.43 15.88 15.57
N ASP A 181 3.65 16.42 15.55
CA ASP A 181 4.33 16.99 16.72
C ASP A 181 3.54 18.17 17.30
N THR A 182 2.97 19.02 16.44
CA THR A 182 2.11 20.14 16.83
C THR A 182 0.81 19.65 17.48
N THR A 183 0.17 18.64 16.88
CA THR A 183 -1.10 18.09 17.38
C THR A 183 -0.94 17.42 18.75
N LEU A 184 0.20 16.77 18.98
CA LEU A 184 0.52 16.12 20.25
C LEU A 184 1.21 17.06 21.24
N GLN A 185 1.20 18.37 21.01
CA GLN A 185 1.81 19.31 21.93
C GLN A 185 1.09 19.28 23.29
N GLY A 186 1.82 18.80 24.30
CA GLY A 186 1.34 18.70 25.69
C GLY A 186 0.87 17.30 26.10
N THR A 187 1.02 16.27 25.26
CA THR A 187 0.87 14.87 25.68
C THR A 187 2.15 14.32 26.33
N ALA A 188 2.08 13.12 26.91
CA ALA A 188 3.25 12.43 27.43
C ALA A 188 4.36 12.27 26.38
N ALA A 189 5.62 12.23 26.86
CA ALA A 189 6.79 12.02 26.00
C ALA A 189 6.73 10.69 25.26
N SER A 190 6.23 9.63 25.92
CA SER A 190 6.00 8.32 25.30
C SER A 190 5.08 8.43 24.08
N THR A 191 3.98 9.18 24.17
CA THR A 191 3.04 9.42 23.06
C THR A 191 3.72 10.14 21.90
N LYS A 192 4.47 11.21 22.17
CA LYS A 192 5.17 12.00 21.14
C LYS A 192 6.28 11.21 20.43
N ASN A 193 6.91 10.28 21.13
CA ASN A 193 8.03 9.50 20.61
C ASN A 193 7.60 8.31 19.73
N LYS A 194 6.31 7.95 19.70
CA LYS A 194 5.80 6.83 18.89
C LYS A 194 6.10 7.00 17.39
N LEU A 195 5.72 8.12 16.79
CA LEU A 195 5.96 8.38 15.36
C LEU A 195 7.46 8.48 15.01
N PRO A 196 8.30 9.25 15.74
CA PRO A 196 9.75 9.25 15.51
C PRO A 196 10.37 7.86 15.59
N THR A 197 9.95 7.03 16.54
CA THR A 197 10.47 5.66 16.69
C THR A 197 10.13 4.81 15.47
N LEU A 198 8.88 4.90 14.98
CA LEU A 198 8.45 4.20 13.78
C LEU A 198 9.22 4.65 12.53
N ILE A 199 9.44 5.96 12.38
CA ILE A 199 10.24 6.52 11.28
C ILE A 199 11.66 5.92 11.30
N THR A 200 12.33 5.95 12.45
CA THR A 200 13.68 5.37 12.60
C THR A 200 13.69 3.86 12.31
N SER A 201 12.65 3.12 12.75
CA SER A 201 12.49 1.69 12.48
C SER A 201 12.39 1.41 10.97
N MET A 202 11.57 2.18 10.25
CA MET A 202 11.44 2.12 8.79
C MET A 202 12.73 2.50 8.06
N GLU A 203 13.41 3.57 8.49
CA GLU A 203 14.70 4.00 7.93
C GLU A 203 15.76 2.90 8.05
N THR A 204 15.86 2.29 9.23
CA THR A 204 16.84 1.24 9.50
C THR A 204 16.63 0.04 8.57
N VAL A 205 15.37 -0.39 8.38
CA VAL A 205 15.06 -1.51 7.48
C VAL A 205 15.31 -1.13 6.02
N GLY A 206 14.92 0.08 5.61
CA GLY A 206 15.16 0.56 4.25
C GLY A 206 16.64 0.67 3.90
N ALA A 207 17.44 1.25 4.79
CA ALA A 207 18.89 1.37 4.60
C ALA A 207 19.54 -0.01 4.50
N LYS A 208 19.23 -0.92 5.43
CA LYS A 208 19.74 -2.29 5.43
C LYS A 208 19.38 -3.03 4.13
N ALA A 209 18.15 -2.89 3.64
CA ALA A 209 17.74 -3.54 2.41
C ALA A 209 18.51 -3.00 1.18
N LEU A 210 18.80 -1.70 1.14
CA LEU A 210 19.61 -1.10 0.08
C LEU A 210 21.07 -1.56 0.14
N GLU A 211 21.65 -1.69 1.33
CA GLU A 211 22.99 -2.24 1.55
C GLU A 211 23.09 -3.69 1.06
N GLU A 212 22.17 -4.55 1.51
CA GLU A 212 22.14 -5.97 1.10
C GLU A 212 21.86 -6.11 -0.41
N PHE A 213 21.02 -5.26 -0.98
CA PHE A 213 20.80 -5.22 -2.43
C PHE A 213 22.09 -4.89 -3.18
N ALA A 214 22.81 -3.84 -2.76
CA ALA A 214 24.07 -3.44 -3.39
C ALA A 214 25.12 -4.55 -3.32
N ASP A 215 25.23 -5.25 -2.19
CA ASP A 215 26.16 -6.38 -2.05
C ASP A 215 25.74 -7.59 -2.89
N SER A 216 24.44 -7.86 -3.01
CA SER A 216 23.92 -8.94 -3.86
C SER A 216 24.25 -8.74 -5.35
N ILE A 217 24.33 -7.48 -5.81
CA ILE A 217 24.75 -7.15 -7.18
C ILE A 217 26.25 -7.42 -7.36
N LYS A 218 27.09 -6.96 -6.42
CA LYS A 218 28.54 -7.16 -6.48
C LYS A 218 28.91 -8.65 -6.49
N ASP A 219 28.23 -9.47 -5.71
CA ASP A 219 28.49 -10.92 -5.67
C ASP A 219 28.09 -11.63 -6.95
N LYS A 220 26.94 -11.25 -7.54
CA LYS A 220 26.52 -11.77 -8.86
C LYS A 220 27.49 -11.37 -9.98
N GLU A 221 28.00 -10.14 -9.98
CA GLU A 221 29.02 -9.73 -10.95
C GLU A 221 30.31 -10.55 -10.82
N ARG A 222 30.80 -10.78 -9.59
CA ARG A 222 31.97 -11.64 -9.35
C ARG A 222 31.74 -13.07 -9.81
N GLN A 223 30.54 -13.62 -9.59
CA GLN A 223 30.18 -14.96 -10.05
C GLN A 223 30.12 -15.05 -11.57
N MET A 224 29.51 -14.06 -12.24
CA MET A 224 29.46 -14.01 -13.71
C MET A 224 30.86 -13.91 -14.34
N ILE A 225 31.78 -13.14 -13.73
CA ILE A 225 33.18 -13.06 -14.20
C ILE A 225 33.90 -14.39 -14.02
N LYS A 226 33.72 -15.07 -12.86
CA LYS A 226 34.28 -16.41 -12.64
C LYS A 226 33.75 -17.44 -13.62
N ASP A 227 32.45 -17.44 -13.92
CA ASP A 227 31.86 -18.38 -14.86
C ASP A 227 32.34 -18.12 -16.29
N LYS A 228 32.46 -16.86 -16.70
CA LYS A 228 33.10 -16.49 -17.99
C LYS A 228 34.56 -16.94 -18.06
N PHE A 229 35.33 -16.78 -16.97
CA PHE A 229 36.72 -17.21 -16.91
C PHE A 229 36.83 -18.74 -16.98
N LYS A 230 35.95 -19.47 -16.29
CA LYS A 230 35.90 -20.93 -16.29
C LYS A 230 35.56 -21.50 -17.67
N VAL A 231 34.61 -20.87 -18.39
CA VAL A 231 34.30 -21.22 -19.79
C VAL A 231 35.48 -20.91 -20.72
N GLY A 232 36.19 -19.80 -20.50
CA GLY A 232 37.43 -19.48 -21.23
C GLY A 232 38.54 -20.51 -21.01
N THR A 233 38.78 -20.91 -19.76
CA THR A 233 39.78 -21.93 -19.41
C THR A 233 39.41 -23.32 -19.95
N LEU A 234 38.13 -23.71 -19.89
CA LEU A 234 37.64 -24.95 -20.50
C LEU A 234 37.82 -24.94 -22.02
N LYS A 235 37.47 -23.85 -22.72
CA LYS A 235 37.73 -23.71 -24.16
C LYS A 235 39.22 -23.77 -24.50
N SER A 236 40.08 -23.17 -23.68
CA SER A 236 41.53 -23.24 -23.86
C SER A 236 42.08 -24.65 -23.66
N HIS A 237 41.61 -25.40 -22.65
CA HIS A 237 42.01 -26.80 -22.43
C HIS A 237 41.55 -27.73 -23.56
N TYR A 238 40.34 -27.55 -24.09
CA TYR A 238 39.86 -28.33 -25.24
C TYR A 238 40.65 -28.01 -26.52
N LEU A 239 41.02 -26.75 -26.76
CA LEU A 239 41.81 -26.38 -27.93
C LEU A 239 43.25 -26.91 -27.85
N VAL A 240 43.87 -26.86 -26.66
CA VAL A 240 45.22 -27.42 -26.44
C VAL A 240 45.20 -28.96 -26.52
N GLY A 241 44.16 -29.63 -26.02
CA GLY A 241 44.00 -31.08 -26.15
C GLY A 241 43.77 -31.56 -27.58
N ALA A 242 43.12 -30.75 -28.43
CA ALA A 242 42.93 -31.06 -29.85
C ALA A 242 44.21 -30.84 -30.69
N ILE A 243 45.10 -29.95 -30.25
CA ILE A 243 46.38 -29.66 -30.94
C ILE A 243 47.49 -30.64 -30.49
N MET A 244 47.37 -31.26 -29.31
CA MET A 244 48.33 -32.24 -28.77
C MET A 244 47.93 -33.72 -28.95
N SER A 245 47.04 -34.05 -29.90
CA SER A 245 46.90 -35.45 -30.38
C SER A 245 47.73 -35.67 -31.65
N PRO A 246 49.04 -35.96 -31.56
CA PRO A 246 49.81 -36.39 -32.72
C PRO A 246 49.41 -37.82 -33.07
N SER A 247 49.19 -38.03 -34.37
CA SER A 247 49.17 -39.35 -35.00
C SER A 247 50.31 -40.24 -34.50
N LEU A 248 49.97 -41.27 -33.73
CA LEU A 248 50.79 -42.48 -33.61
C LEU A 248 49.89 -43.67 -33.85
N ASP A 249 49.82 -44.07 -35.12
CA ASP A 249 50.11 -45.45 -35.57
C ASP A 249 49.50 -45.65 -36.97
N ARG A 250 50.30 -45.28 -37.97
CA ARG A 250 50.11 -45.79 -39.33
C ARG A 250 51.45 -45.87 -40.05
N PHE A 251 52.41 -46.60 -39.48
CA PHE A 251 53.55 -47.13 -40.23
C PHE A 251 54.21 -48.28 -39.45
N SER A 252 53.73 -49.51 -39.67
CA SER A 252 54.66 -50.63 -39.81
C SER A 252 54.09 -51.60 -40.83
N ARG A 253 54.87 -51.76 -41.91
CA ARG A 253 54.85 -52.95 -42.75
C ARG A 253 55.42 -54.13 -41.97
#